data_AF-A0A495V2X3-F1
#
_entry.id   AF-A0A495V2X3-F1
#
_cell.length_a   1.000
_cell.length_b   1.000
_cell.length_c   1.000
_cell.angle_alpha   90.00
_cell.angle_beta   90.00
_cell.angle_gamma   90.00
#
_symmetry.space_group_name_H-M   'P 1'
#
loop_
_entity.id
_entity.type
_entity.pdbx_description
1 polymer ?
#
loop_
_entity_poly.entity_id
_entity_poly.type
_entity_poly.pdbx_seq_one_letter_code
_entity_poly.pdbx_strand_id
1 'polypeptide(L)'
;MHISDVDRIKSREIPFHEIHPDPHQAVTAARFLTDVDGILETNPAGPILLRVSYDVLVTTLQEIEEALTELGLHLDNRLMHRVRRALYYYTEETLRANCGCPQGESNCTKKVFAKRYELIEHGCRDDRPEHWRRYL
;
A
#
# COMPACT_ATOMS: atom_id res chain seq x y z
N MET A 1 -4.84 23.42 -15.19
CA MET A 1 -5.92 23.63 -14.21
C MET A 1 -5.26 23.58 -12.83
N HIS A 2 -5.33 24.63 -12.02
CA HIS A 2 -4.67 24.65 -10.71
C HIS A 2 -5.63 24.02 -9.70
N ILE A 3 -5.38 22.77 -9.30
CA ILE A 3 -6.16 22.12 -8.26
C ILE A 3 -5.69 22.61 -6.89
N SER A 4 -6.64 22.79 -5.98
CA SER A 4 -6.32 23.15 -4.60
C SER A 4 -5.68 21.96 -3.90
N ASP A 5 -4.72 22.21 -3.01
CA ASP A 5 -4.10 21.13 -2.22
C ASP A 5 -5.13 20.36 -1.38
N VAL A 6 -6.23 21.02 -0.99
CA VAL A 6 -7.34 20.41 -0.27
C VAL A 6 -8.07 19.35 -1.10
N ASP A 7 -8.19 19.56 -2.40
CA ASP A 7 -8.82 18.58 -3.30
C ASP A 7 -7.87 17.45 -3.67
N ARG A 8 -6.56 17.70 -3.65
CA ARG A 8 -5.52 16.72 -4.00
C ARG A 8 -5.17 15.79 -2.86
N ILE A 9 -5.04 16.34 -1.64
CA ILE A 9 -4.61 15.59 -0.47
C ILE A 9 -5.81 14.83 0.10
N LYS A 10 -5.68 13.52 0.20
CA LYS A 10 -6.70 12.63 0.76
C LYS A 10 -6.18 11.98 2.03
N SER A 11 -7.01 12.01 3.07
CA SER A 11 -6.76 11.31 4.34
C SER A 11 -7.76 10.17 4.48
N ARG A 12 -7.28 8.93 4.54
CA ARG A 12 -8.09 7.71 4.61
C ARG A 12 -7.68 6.83 5.77
N GLU A 13 -8.62 6.00 6.19
CA GLU A 13 -8.42 4.97 7.20
C GLU A 13 -8.37 3.61 6.51
N ILE A 14 -7.33 2.85 6.82
CA ILE A 14 -7.07 1.51 6.30
C ILE A 14 -7.17 0.53 7.49
N PRO A 15 -8.31 -0.15 7.65
CA PRO A 15 -8.49 -1.18 8.66
C PRO A 15 -7.86 -2.50 8.20
N PHE A 16 -7.21 -3.20 9.13
CA PHE A 16 -6.62 -4.51 8.95
C PHE A 16 -7.46 -5.59 9.64
N HIS A 17 -7.35 -6.81 9.14
CA HIS A 17 -8.01 -7.96 9.72
C HIS A 17 -7.37 -8.36 11.04
N GLU A 18 -8.18 -8.72 12.04
CA GLU A 18 -7.73 -9.07 13.39
C GLU A 18 -6.88 -10.36 13.42
N ILE A 19 -7.15 -11.30 12.50
CA ILE A 19 -6.47 -12.60 12.45
C ILE A 19 -5.30 -12.52 11.46
N HIS A 20 -4.10 -12.29 11.97
CA HIS A 20 -2.87 -12.23 11.18
C HIS A 20 -1.65 -12.60 12.06
N PRO A 21 -0.56 -13.18 11.50
CA PRO A 21 0.65 -13.52 12.26
C PRO A 21 1.33 -12.31 12.93
N ASP A 22 1.27 -11.15 12.28
CA ASP A 22 1.67 -9.87 12.85
C ASP A 22 0.45 -9.21 13.55
N PRO A 23 0.46 -9.01 14.88
CA PRO A 23 -0.61 -8.34 15.61
C PRO A 23 -0.58 -6.81 15.48
N HIS A 24 0.49 -6.23 14.92
CA HIS A 24 0.71 -4.79 14.78
C HIS A 24 0.78 -4.35 13.31
N GLN A 25 -0.06 -4.95 12.46
CA GLN A 25 -0.09 -4.69 11.01
C GLN A 25 -0.10 -3.20 10.65
N ALA A 26 -0.84 -2.36 11.40
CA ALA A 26 -0.89 -0.94 11.12
C ALA A 26 0.47 -0.23 11.32
N VAL A 27 1.26 -0.65 12.30
CA VAL A 27 2.60 -0.10 12.55
C VAL A 27 3.56 -0.59 11.48
N THR A 28 3.49 -1.88 11.12
CA THR A 28 4.27 -2.47 10.03
C THR A 28 3.97 -1.76 8.71
N ALA A 29 2.69 -1.60 8.37
CA ALA A 29 2.24 -0.83 7.21
C ALA A 29 2.76 0.60 7.22
N ALA A 30 2.65 1.31 8.35
CA ALA A 30 3.16 2.68 8.47
C ALA A 30 4.65 2.77 8.12
N ARG A 31 5.48 1.84 8.64
CA ARG A 31 6.93 1.78 8.35
C ARG A 31 7.23 1.53 6.88
N PHE A 32 6.47 0.66 6.21
CA PHE A 32 6.66 0.39 4.79
C PHE A 32 6.23 1.55 3.90
N LEU A 33 5.20 2.28 4.31
CA LEU A 33 4.67 3.43 3.59
C LEU A 33 5.44 4.72 3.86
N THR A 34 6.24 4.80 4.93
CA THR A 34 7.20 5.89 5.11
C THR A 34 8.15 5.95 3.92
N ASP A 35 8.42 7.14 3.40
CA ASP A 35 9.32 7.41 2.25
C ASP A 35 8.81 6.92 0.87
N VAL A 36 7.57 6.44 0.80
CA VAL A 36 6.91 6.17 -0.49
C VAL A 36 6.47 7.47 -1.12
N ASP A 37 6.63 7.57 -2.44
CA ASP A 37 6.27 8.77 -3.18
C ASP A 37 4.76 9.06 -3.06
N GLY A 38 4.41 10.33 -2.90
CA GLY A 38 3.02 10.73 -2.75
C GLY A 38 2.39 10.48 -1.39
N ILE A 39 3.06 9.76 -0.46
CA ILE A 39 2.58 9.62 0.91
C ILE A 39 3.09 10.78 1.76
N LEU A 40 2.18 11.51 2.38
CA LEU A 40 2.48 12.70 3.17
C LEU A 40 2.59 12.39 4.66
N GLU A 41 1.70 11.54 5.17
CA GLU A 41 1.67 11.19 6.59
C GLU A 41 1.11 9.77 6.78
N THR A 42 1.72 9.02 7.68
CA THR A 42 1.22 7.72 8.15
C THR A 42 1.09 7.76 9.67
N ASN A 43 -0.12 7.55 10.17
CA ASN A 43 -0.42 7.56 11.60
C ASN A 43 -1.14 6.27 12.00
N PRO A 44 -0.47 5.32 12.69
CA PRO A 44 -1.11 4.13 13.22
C PRO A 44 -1.99 4.51 14.42
N ALA A 45 -3.30 4.60 14.19
CA ALA A 45 -4.29 4.93 15.22
C ALA A 45 -4.58 3.77 16.19
N GLY A 46 -4.07 2.57 15.90
CA GLY A 46 -4.17 1.37 16.72
C GLY A 46 -3.42 0.21 16.07
N PRO A 47 -3.51 -1.02 16.62
CA PRO A 47 -2.81 -2.19 16.08
C PRO A 47 -3.29 -2.62 14.68
N ILE A 48 -4.59 -2.40 14.41
CA ILE A 48 -5.28 -2.82 13.17
C ILE A 48 -5.88 -1.64 12.38
N LEU A 49 -5.50 -0.41 12.69
CA LEU A 49 -6.03 0.77 12.00
C LEU A 49 -4.91 1.74 11.67
N LEU A 50 -4.70 1.96 10.38
CA LEU A 50 -3.75 2.95 9.88
C LEU A 50 -4.51 4.12 9.28
N ARG A 51 -4.11 5.34 9.62
CA ARG A 51 -4.54 6.56 8.91
C ARG A 51 -3.41 7.00 7.99
N VAL A 52 -3.73 7.22 6.71
CA VAL A 52 -2.76 7.66 5.71
C VAL A 52 -3.27 8.93 5.04
N SER A 53 -2.39 9.92 4.92
CA SER A 53 -2.58 11.10 4.09
C SER A 53 -1.66 11.01 2.89
N TYR A 54 -2.20 11.17 1.69
CA TYR A 54 -1.45 11.05 0.43
C TYR A 54 -1.97 12.02 -0.63
N ASP A 55 -1.13 12.29 -1.61
CA ASP A 55 -1.45 13.02 -2.82
C ASP A 55 -2.02 12.08 -3.88
N VAL A 56 -3.31 12.24 -4.19
CA VAL A 56 -4.05 11.40 -5.14
C VAL A 56 -3.47 11.40 -6.57
N LEU A 57 -2.76 12.47 -6.96
CA LEU A 57 -2.16 12.58 -8.29
C LEU A 57 -0.87 11.75 -8.39
N VAL A 58 -0.16 11.59 -7.28
CA VAL A 58 1.09 10.80 -7.22
C VAL A 58 0.78 9.33 -6.91
N THR A 59 -0.14 9.06 -6.00
CA THR A 59 -0.50 7.71 -5.55
C THR A 59 -1.96 7.62 -5.15
N THR A 60 -2.63 6.51 -5.44
CA THR A 60 -4.05 6.27 -5.11
C THR A 60 -4.21 5.37 -3.89
N LEU A 61 -5.40 5.39 -3.27
CA LEU A 61 -5.70 4.43 -2.20
C LEU A 61 -5.56 2.98 -2.68
N GLN A 62 -5.96 2.70 -3.92
CA GLN A 62 -5.92 1.37 -4.48
C GLN A 62 -4.48 0.86 -4.58
N GLU A 63 -3.55 1.68 -5.07
CA GLU A 63 -2.13 1.32 -5.17
C GLU A 63 -1.49 1.11 -3.80
N ILE A 64 -1.89 1.91 -2.80
CA ILE A 64 -1.44 1.73 -1.41
C ILE A 64 -1.94 0.39 -0.88
N GLU A 65 -3.22 0.08 -1.05
CA GLU A 65 -3.82 -1.18 -0.56
C GLU A 65 -3.28 -2.42 -1.27
N GLU A 66 -3.06 -2.34 -2.59
CA GLU A 66 -2.41 -3.40 -3.37
C GLU A 66 -0.99 -3.64 -2.85
N ALA A 67 -0.18 -2.59 -2.68
CA ALA A 67 1.16 -2.72 -2.14
C ALA A 67 1.17 -3.31 -0.72
N LEU A 68 0.24 -2.91 0.16
CA LEU A 68 0.10 -3.49 1.50
C LEU A 68 -0.31 -4.98 1.45
N THR A 69 -1.19 -5.34 0.53
CA THR A 69 -1.61 -6.74 0.34
C THR A 69 -0.46 -7.59 -0.18
N GLU A 70 0.32 -7.05 -1.13
CA GLU A 70 1.50 -7.71 -1.67
C GLU A 70 2.61 -7.89 -0.62
N LEU A 71 2.77 -6.96 0.32
CA LEU A 71 3.64 -7.13 1.49
C LEU A 71 3.24 -8.33 2.38
N GLY A 72 2.01 -8.82 2.23
CA GLY A 72 1.45 -9.93 3.00
C GLY A 72 0.56 -9.49 4.16
N LEU A 73 0.22 -8.20 4.26
CA LEU A 73 -0.72 -7.70 5.27
C LEU A 73 -2.17 -7.95 4.83
N HIS A 74 -3.06 -8.15 5.79
CA HIS A 74 -4.46 -8.47 5.53
C HIS A 74 -5.36 -7.29 5.84
N LEU A 75 -5.97 -6.72 4.80
CA LEU A 75 -6.96 -5.64 4.92
C LEU A 75 -8.33 -6.18 5.35
N ASP A 76 -9.12 -5.38 6.07
CA ASP A 76 -10.48 -5.77 6.45
C ASP A 76 -11.43 -5.73 5.23
N ASN A 77 -11.98 -6.88 4.88
CA ASN A 77 -12.90 -7.10 3.77
C ASN A 77 -14.40 -7.19 4.17
N ARG A 78 -14.79 -6.74 5.37
CA ARG A 78 -16.21 -6.60 5.72
C ARG A 78 -16.93 -5.70 4.70
N LEU A 79 -18.21 -5.98 4.47
CA LEU A 79 -19.01 -5.35 3.41
C LEU A 79 -18.93 -3.82 3.42
N MET A 80 -19.07 -3.21 4.60
CA MET A 80 -19.02 -1.75 4.75
C MET A 80 -17.67 -1.16 4.30
N HIS A 81 -16.55 -1.81 4.65
CA HIS A 81 -15.22 -1.38 4.24
C HIS A 81 -15.03 -1.54 2.73
N ARG A 82 -15.57 -2.59 2.11
CA ARG A 82 -15.52 -2.77 0.66
C ARG A 82 -16.29 -1.70 -0.10
N VAL A 83 -17.50 -1.35 0.35
CA VAL A 83 -18.31 -0.28 -0.28
C VAL A 83 -17.62 1.08 -0.14
N ARG A 84 -17.10 1.40 1.06
CA ARG A 84 -16.36 2.65 1.31
C ARG A 84 -15.14 2.76 0.40
N ARG A 85 -14.37 1.68 0.24
CA ARG A 85 -13.21 1.64 -0.66
C ARG A 85 -13.57 1.80 -2.12
N ALA A 86 -14.60 1.10 -2.59
CA ALA A 86 -15.08 1.23 -3.97
C ALA A 86 -15.48 2.68 -4.29
N LEU A 87 -16.14 3.37 -3.35
CA LEU A 87 -16.45 4.79 -3.51
C LEU A 87 -15.18 5.65 -3.61
N TYR A 88 -14.19 5.40 -2.75
CA TYR A 88 -12.92 6.13 -2.79
C TYR A 88 -12.19 5.93 -4.12
N TYR A 89 -12.04 4.70 -4.58
CA TYR A 89 -11.39 4.38 -5.85
C TYR A 89 -12.05 5.13 -7.01
N TYR A 90 -13.37 5.08 -7.09
CA TYR A 90 -14.11 5.77 -8.13
C TYR A 90 -13.93 7.29 -8.10
N THR A 91 -14.01 7.91 -6.91
CA THR A 91 -13.83 9.37 -6.79
C THR A 91 -12.42 9.82 -7.11
N GLU A 92 -11.41 9.02 -6.75
CA GLU A 92 -10.01 9.32 -6.99
C GLU A 92 -9.65 9.16 -8.46
N GLU A 93 -10.14 8.09 -9.10
CA GLU A 93 -9.98 7.87 -10.53
C GLU A 93 -10.64 8.99 -11.35
N THR A 94 -11.86 9.39 -10.98
CA THR A 94 -12.58 10.49 -11.65
C THR A 94 -11.81 11.81 -11.50
N LEU A 95 -11.28 12.10 -10.31
CA LEU A 95 -10.47 13.30 -10.08
C LEU A 95 -9.21 13.28 -10.95
N ARG A 96 -8.47 12.17 -10.95
CA ARG A 96 -7.25 12.02 -11.76
C ARG A 96 -7.51 12.16 -13.25
N ALA A 97 -8.59 11.58 -13.76
CA ALA A 97 -9.01 11.72 -15.15
C ALA A 97 -9.29 13.19 -15.50
N ASN A 98 -10.00 13.91 -14.62
CA ASN A 98 -10.27 15.35 -14.79
C ASN A 98 -8.99 16.21 -14.73
N CYS A 99 -7.94 15.73 -14.05
CA CYS A 99 -6.64 16.40 -13.99
C CYS A 99 -5.75 16.13 -15.21
N GLY A 100 -6.18 15.27 -16.14
CA GLY A 100 -5.32 14.83 -17.25
C GLY A 100 -4.16 13.94 -16.80
N CYS A 101 -4.29 13.26 -15.65
CA CYS A 101 -3.31 12.30 -15.14
C CYS A 101 -3.89 10.87 -15.20
N PRO A 102 -3.94 10.24 -16.39
CA PRO A 102 -4.41 8.86 -16.52
C PRO A 102 -3.45 7.88 -15.81
N GLN A 103 -3.96 6.69 -15.43
CA GLN A 103 -3.17 5.61 -14.83
C GLN A 103 -1.90 5.33 -15.64
N GLY A 104 -0.71 5.38 -15.00
CA GLY A 104 0.53 5.03 -15.70
C GLY A 104 1.87 5.35 -15.02
N GLU A 105 1.92 6.30 -14.08
CA GLU A 105 3.21 6.76 -13.50
C GLU A 105 3.35 6.57 -11.98
N SER A 106 2.49 5.80 -11.33
CA SER A 106 2.65 5.55 -9.89
C SER A 106 3.81 4.59 -9.64
N ASN A 107 4.85 5.07 -8.96
CA ASN A 107 6.00 4.26 -8.53
C ASN A 107 5.80 3.62 -7.15
N CYS A 108 4.60 3.76 -6.56
CA CYS A 108 4.27 3.33 -5.19
C CYS A 108 4.60 1.85 -4.97
N THR A 109 4.00 0.96 -5.78
CA THR A 109 4.18 -0.48 -5.67
C THR A 109 5.64 -0.90 -5.80
N LYS A 110 6.37 -0.36 -6.80
CA LYS A 110 7.80 -0.64 -7.01
C LYS A 110 8.66 -0.26 -5.81
N LYS A 111 8.41 0.90 -5.19
CA LYS A 111 9.16 1.37 -4.01
C LYS A 111 8.87 0.50 -2.79
N VAL A 112 7.61 0.13 -2.57
CA VAL A 112 7.24 -0.79 -1.47
C VAL A 112 7.93 -2.14 -1.64
N PHE A 113 8.00 -2.66 -2.88
CA PHE A 113 8.76 -3.87 -3.17
C PHE A 113 10.27 -3.72 -2.92
N ALA A 114 10.88 -2.64 -3.37
CA ALA A 114 12.30 -2.38 -3.13
C ALA A 114 12.60 -2.36 -1.62
N LYS A 115 11.78 -1.65 -0.84
CA LYS A 115 11.92 -1.57 0.62
C LYS A 115 11.72 -2.92 1.32
N ARG A 116 10.74 -3.71 0.88
CA ARG A 116 10.58 -5.09 1.37
C ARG A 116 11.78 -5.96 1.01
N TYR A 117 12.27 -5.86 -0.22
CA TYR A 117 13.41 -6.63 -0.66
C TYR A 117 14.63 -6.33 0.21
N GLU A 118 14.93 -5.05 0.47
CA GLU A 118 16.02 -4.62 1.36
C GLU A 118 15.92 -5.16 2.79
N LEU A 119 14.70 -5.38 3.30
CA LEU A 119 14.47 -5.90 4.66
C LEU A 119 14.53 -7.43 4.76
N ILE A 120 14.60 -8.15 3.63
CA ILE A 120 14.69 -9.61 3.63
C ILE A 120 16.17 -10.03 3.71
N GLU A 121 16.50 -11.01 4.56
CA GLU A 121 17.84 -11.61 4.56
C GLU A 121 18.19 -12.20 3.20
N HIS A 122 19.22 -11.64 2.55
CA HIS A 122 19.71 -12.06 1.26
C HIS A 122 20.66 -13.25 1.41
N GLY A 123 20.13 -14.47 1.46
CA GLY A 123 20.89 -15.72 1.43
C GLY A 123 20.78 -16.48 0.11
N CYS A 124 21.54 -17.57 -0.04
CA CYS A 124 21.31 -18.57 -1.09
C CYS A 124 19.91 -19.18 -0.91
N ARG A 125 18.91 -18.61 -1.60
CA ARG A 125 17.52 -19.10 -1.70
C ARG A 125 17.37 -20.38 -2.51
N ASP A 126 18.41 -21.21 -2.52
CA ASP A 126 18.32 -22.51 -3.16
C ASP A 126 17.78 -23.52 -2.14
N ASP A 127 16.44 -23.59 -2.06
CA ASP A 127 15.71 -24.62 -1.30
C ASP A 127 15.95 -26.03 -1.83
N ARG A 128 16.68 -26.19 -2.94
CA ARG A 128 16.96 -27.51 -3.50
C ARG A 128 17.81 -28.29 -2.50
N PRO A 129 17.37 -29.49 -2.12
CA PRO A 129 18.20 -30.36 -1.31
C PRO A 129 19.47 -30.74 -2.09
N GLU A 130 20.59 -30.91 -1.38
CA GLU A 130 21.93 -31.08 -1.98
C GLU A 130 21.98 -32.13 -3.10
N HIS A 131 21.18 -33.19 -2.97
CA HIS A 131 21.16 -34.29 -3.92
C HIS A 131 20.63 -33.91 -5.31
N TRP A 132 19.87 -32.82 -5.46
CA TRP A 132 19.41 -32.33 -6.77
C TRP A 132 20.42 -31.41 -7.47
N ARG A 133 21.46 -30.93 -6.76
CA ARG A 133 22.50 -30.07 -7.36
C ARG A 133 23.49 -30.83 -8.23
N ARG A 134 23.59 -32.16 -8.09
CA ARG A 134 24.56 -33.01 -8.81
C ARG A 134 24.09 -33.49 -10.18
N TYR A 135 22.87 -33.15 -10.60
CA TYR A 135 22.25 -33.65 -11.84
C TYR A 135 22.02 -32.57 -12.90
N LEU A 136 22.63 -31.40 -12.75
CA LEU A 136 22.68 -30.31 -13.74
C LEU A 136 24.12 -30.15 -14.22
#